data_AF-A0A2M8E9D0-F1
#
_entry.id   AF-A0A2M8E9D0-F1
#
_cell.length_a   1.000
_cell.length_b   1.000
_cell.length_c   1.000
_cell.angle_alpha   90.00
_cell.angle_beta   90.00
_cell.angle_gamma   90.00
#
_symmetry.space_group_name_H-M   'P 1'
#
loop_
_entity.id
_entity.type
_entity.pdbx_description
1 polymer ?
#
loop_
_entity_poly.entity_id
_entity_poly.type
_entity_poly.pdbx_seq_one_letter_code
_entity_poly.pdbx_strand_id
1 'polypeptide(L)'
;MLKFSSNTLWLLLLAATGLTYWIGESGQMGHRSIVPVSIIFGVAFLKAWVVINDFMALRQAPKLWRHLLLGWLTFVIGMILLAYQWGLHG
;
A
#
# COMPACT_ATOMS: atom_id res chain seq x y z
N MET A 1 -4.51 -12.60 -14.75
CA MET A 1 -3.09 -12.27 -14.48
C MET A 1 -2.73 -11.12 -15.39
N LEU A 2 -2.58 -9.91 -14.85
CA LEU A 2 -2.30 -8.72 -15.66
C LEU A 2 -0.85 -8.81 -16.17
N LYS A 3 -0.66 -9.04 -17.46
CA LYS A 3 0.66 -9.03 -18.12
C LYS A 3 1.04 -7.58 -18.39
N PHE A 4 1.49 -6.85 -17.37
CA PHE A 4 2.09 -5.54 -17.59
C PHE A 4 3.59 -5.69 -17.86
N SER A 5 4.14 -4.86 -18.74
CA SER A 5 5.58 -4.80 -18.96
C SER A 5 6.27 -4.28 -17.68
N SER A 6 7.49 -4.75 -17.39
CA SER A 6 8.25 -4.34 -16.19
C SER A 6 8.40 -2.81 -16.11
N ASN A 7 8.52 -2.14 -17.26
CA ASN A 7 8.55 -0.67 -17.35
C ASN A 7 7.25 -0.01 -16.90
N THR A 8 6.10 -0.63 -17.17
CA THR A 8 4.79 -0.12 -16.73
C THR A 8 4.62 -0.26 -15.22
N LEU A 9 5.06 -1.39 -14.65
CA LEU A 9 5.04 -1.59 -13.19
C LEU A 9 5.96 -0.59 -12.50
N TRP A 10 7.14 -0.35 -13.07
CA TRP A 10 8.07 0.66 -12.57
C TRP A 10 7.47 2.07 -12.60
N LEU A 11 6.87 2.49 -13.72
CA LEU A 11 6.17 3.78 -13.84
C LEU A 11 5.01 3.89 -12.84
N LEU A 12 4.26 2.81 -12.63
CA LEU A 12 3.17 2.77 -11.66
C LEU A 12 3.67 2.94 -10.22
N LEU A 13 4.81 2.31 -9.86
CA LEU A 13 5.45 2.51 -8.56
C LEU A 13 5.96 3.95 -8.38
N LEU A 14 6.48 4.56 -9.45
CA LEU A 14 6.91 5.95 -9.44
C LEU A 14 5.72 6.90 -9.24
N ALA A 15 4.64 6.71 -10.00
CA ALA A 15 3.41 7.49 -9.87
C ALA A 15 2.81 7.34 -8.46
N ALA A 16 2.77 6.11 -7.93
CA ALA A 16 2.33 5.85 -6.56
C ALA A 16 3.17 6.61 -5.51
N THR A 17 4.49 6.70 -5.72
CA THR A 17 5.40 7.44 -4.83
C THR A 17 5.17 8.95 -4.93
N GLY A 18 5.04 9.47 -6.15
CA GLY A 18 4.72 10.89 -6.37
C GLY A 18 3.37 11.27 -5.75
N LEU A 19 2.36 10.41 -5.85
CA LEU A 19 1.05 10.62 -5.24
C LEU A 19 1.15 10.67 -3.70
N THR A 20 1.86 9.72 -3.08
CA THR A 20 2.04 9.74 -1.61
C THR A 20 2.83 10.96 -1.13
N TYR A 21 3.83 11.39 -1.89
CA TYR A 21 4.60 12.59 -1.59
C TYR A 21 3.73 13.85 -1.67
N TRP A 22 2.96 13.99 -2.75
CA TRP A 22 2.05 15.11 -2.93
C TRP A 22 0.99 15.18 -1.82
N ILE A 23 0.39 14.05 -1.43
CA ILE A 23 -0.57 14.00 -0.33
C ILE A 23 0.09 14.41 1.00
N GLY A 24 1.30 13.90 1.28
CA GLY A 24 2.05 14.25 2.49
C GLY A 24 2.38 15.74 2.56
N GLU A 25 2.84 16.32 1.45
CA GLU A 25 3.27 17.72 1.38
C GLU A 25 2.10 18.70 1.27
N SER A 26 0.95 18.27 0.74
CA SER A 26 -0.24 19.12 0.56
C SER A 26 -0.87 19.65 1.86
N GLY A 27 -0.32 19.33 3.03
CA GLY A 27 -0.79 19.84 4.33
C GLY A 27 -2.16 19.31 4.76
N GLN A 28 -2.80 18.44 3.97
CA GLN A 28 -4.11 17.83 4.29
C GLN A 28 -4.05 16.89 5.50
N MET A 29 -2.85 16.51 5.95
CA MET A 29 -2.59 15.78 7.19
C MET A 29 -2.94 16.58 8.47
N GLY A 30 -3.08 17.91 8.37
CA GLY A 30 -3.37 18.77 9.53
C GLY A 30 -4.83 18.76 10.00
N HIS A 31 -5.76 18.28 9.15
CA HIS A 31 -7.14 18.09 9.56
C HIS A 31 -7.26 16.67 10.14
N ARG A 32 -7.75 16.53 11.38
CA ARG A 32 -8.10 15.25 12.06
C ARG A 32 -9.06 14.43 11.18
N SER A 33 -8.56 13.83 10.11
CA SER A 33 -9.34 13.16 9.08
C SER A 33 -8.62 11.88 8.71
N ILE A 34 -9.38 10.79 8.71
CA ILE A 34 -8.90 9.47 8.35
C ILE A 34 -8.67 9.30 6.84
N VAL A 35 -9.17 10.23 6.03
CA VAL A 35 -9.13 10.17 4.57
C VAL A 35 -7.69 10.15 4.01
N PRO A 36 -6.80 11.11 4.32
CA PRO A 36 -5.43 11.07 3.81
C PRO A 36 -4.65 9.83 4.26
N VAL A 37 -4.86 9.38 5.51
CA VAL A 37 -4.21 8.18 6.05
C VAL A 37 -4.65 6.91 5.31
N SER A 38 -5.96 6.76 5.07
CA SER A 38 -6.49 5.59 4.34
C SER A 38 -6.03 5.56 2.88
N ILE A 39 -5.90 6.72 2.22
CA ILE A 39 -5.36 6.80 0.86
C ILE A 39 -3.89 6.37 0.82
N ILE A 40 -3.04 6.87 1.72
CA ILE A 40 -1.62 6.52 1.76
C ILE A 40 -1.42 5.03 2.01
N PHE A 41 -2.17 4.46 2.96
CA PHE A 41 -2.12 3.03 3.22
C PHE A 41 -2.66 2.19 2.05
N GLY A 42 -3.71 2.66 1.36
CA GLY A 42 -4.20 2.03 0.13
C GLY A 42 -3.14 2.01 -0.98
N VAL A 43 -2.42 3.11 -1.17
CA VAL A 43 -1.33 3.19 -2.14
C VAL A 43 -0.15 2.30 -1.73
N ALA A 44 0.20 2.25 -0.45
CA ALA A 44 1.23 1.35 0.08
C ALA A 44 0.86 -0.12 -0.15
N PHE A 45 -0.41 -0.49 0.05
CA PHE A 45 -0.91 -1.83 -0.21
C PHE A 45 -0.79 -2.21 -1.70
N LEU A 46 -1.20 -1.31 -2.60
CA LEU A 46 -1.07 -1.53 -4.04
C LEU A 46 0.40 -1.70 -4.47
N LYS A 47 1.32 -0.87 -3.95
CA LYS A 47 2.77 -1.00 -4.21
C LYS A 47 3.29 -2.35 -3.73
N ALA A 48 2.94 -2.77 -2.52
CA ALA A 48 3.38 -4.05 -1.97
C ALA A 48 2.81 -5.24 -2.76
N TRP A 49 1.55 -5.17 -3.20
CA TRP A 49 0.92 -6.20 -4.03
C TRP A 49 1.65 -6.38 -5.37
N VAL A 50 2.07 -5.28 -6.00
CA VAL A 50 2.90 -5.30 -7.22
C VAL A 50 4.27 -5.89 -6.95
N VAL A 51 4.97 -5.46 -5.90
CA VAL A 51 6.33 -5.93 -5.58
C VAL A 51 6.35 -7.43 -5.23
N ILE A 52 5.40 -7.90 -4.43
CA ILE A 52 5.30 -9.31 -4.01
C ILE A 52 5.05 -10.23 -5.22
N ASN A 53 4.24 -9.79 -6.19
CA ASN A 53 3.90 -10.62 -7.36
C ASN A 53 4.98 -10.61 -8.45
N ASP A 54 5.62 -9.46 -8.72
CA ASP A 54 6.49 -9.30 -9.89
C ASP A 54 7.98 -9.25 -9.56
N PHE A 55 8.40 -8.69 -8.41
CA PHE A 55 9.82 -8.43 -8.12
C PHE A 55 10.47 -9.45 -7.19
N MET A 56 9.75 -10.03 -6.23
CA MET A 56 10.35 -10.89 -5.21
C MET A 56 10.76 -12.30 -5.69
N ALA A 57 10.68 -12.61 -6.98
CA ALA A 57 10.92 -13.97 -7.52
C ALA A 57 10.11 -15.11 -6.84
N LEU A 58 9.16 -14.78 -5.95
CA LEU A 58 8.14 -15.66 -5.36
C LEU A 58 7.25 -16.33 -6.40
N ARG A 59 7.41 -15.99 -7.68
CA ARG A 59 6.75 -16.60 -8.84
C ARG A 59 7.02 -18.10 -8.95
N GLN A 60 8.14 -18.60 -8.42
CA GLN A 60 8.46 -20.03 -8.34
C GLN A 60 8.12 -20.64 -6.96
N ALA A 61 7.73 -19.84 -5.98
CA ALA A 61 7.45 -20.29 -4.62
C ALA A 61 5.95 -20.63 -4.43
N PRO A 62 5.60 -21.50 -3.48
CA PRO A 62 4.22 -21.90 -3.23
C PRO A 62 3.31 -20.71 -2.97
N LYS A 63 2.12 -20.71 -3.59
CA LYS A 63 1.09 -19.66 -3.47
C LYS A 63 0.71 -19.35 -2.01
N LEU A 64 0.94 -20.27 -1.07
CA LEU A 64 0.69 -20.10 0.35
C LEU A 64 1.47 -18.91 0.94
N TRP A 65 2.76 -18.78 0.61
CA TRP A 65 3.62 -17.69 1.10
C TRP A 65 3.14 -16.31 0.64
N ARG A 66 2.67 -16.24 -0.60
CA ARG A 66 2.10 -15.01 -1.15
C ARG A 66 0.85 -14.57 -0.40
N HIS A 67 -0.08 -15.50 -0.13
CA HIS A 67 -1.30 -15.16 0.61
C HIS A 67 -1.00 -14.83 2.07
N LEU A 68 0.01 -15.47 2.68
CA LEU A 68 0.42 -15.21 4.05
C LEU A 68 1.02 -13.80 4.18
N LEU A 69 1.89 -13.39 3.26
CA LEU A 69 2.43 -12.02 3.21
C LEU A 69 1.35 -10.96 2.96
N LEU A 70 0.43 -11.22 2.02
CA LEU A 70 -0.68 -10.30 1.74
C LEU A 70 -1.68 -10.22 2.89
N GLY A 71 -2.01 -11.36 3.51
CA GLY A 71 -2.87 -11.42 4.67
C GLY A 71 -2.25 -10.67 5.85
N TRP A 72 -0.96 -10.88 6.11
CA TRP A 72 -0.23 -10.15 7.14
C TRP A 72 -0.20 -8.65 6.88
N LEU A 73 0.11 -8.22 5.65
CA LEU A 73 0.09 -6.81 5.29
C LEU A 73 -1.29 -6.19 5.51
N THR A 74 -2.34 -6.87 5.06
CA THR A 74 -3.73 -6.42 5.25
C THR A 74 -4.06 -6.28 6.74
N PHE A 75 -3.63 -7.26 7.54
CA PHE A 75 -3.83 -7.26 8.99
C PHE A 75 -3.15 -6.06 9.65
N VAL A 76 -1.86 -5.81 9.35
CA VAL A 76 -1.10 -4.68 9.92
C VAL A 76 -1.70 -3.34 9.50
N ILE A 77 -2.05 -3.17 8.22
CA ILE A 77 -2.69 -1.95 7.73
C ILE A 77 -4.04 -1.72 8.43
N GLY A 78 -4.85 -2.78 8.57
CA GLY A 78 -6.12 -2.73 9.30
C GLY A 78 -5.94 -2.31 10.75
N MET A 79 -4.95 -2.89 11.46
CA MET A 79 -4.63 -2.50 12.84
C MET A 79 -4.22 -1.03 12.95
N ILE A 80 -3.38 -0.53 12.04
CA ILE A 80 -2.94 0.88 12.07
C ILE A 80 -4.12 1.82 11.83
N LEU A 81 -4.97 1.50 10.85
CA LEU A 81 -6.17 2.29 10.59
C LEU A 81 -7.10 2.30 11.80
N LEU A 82 -7.38 1.14 12.39
CA LEU A 82 -8.21 1.02 13.61
C LEU A 82 -7.65 1.87 14.77
N ALA A 83 -6.34 1.77 15.03
CA ALA A 83 -5.67 2.57 16.05
C ALA A 83 -5.78 4.07 15.77
N TYR A 84 -5.65 4.48 14.50
CA TYR A 84 -5.79 5.88 14.10
C TYR A 84 -7.23 6.40 14.30
N GLN A 85 -8.26 5.60 13.99
CA GLN A 85 -9.65 6.01 14.25
C GLN A 85 -9.91 6.13 15.75
N TRP A 86 -9.39 5.21 16.57
CA TRP A 86 -9.48 5.34 18.03
C TRP A 86 -8.75 6.58 18.56
N GLY A 87 -7.53 6.88 18.09
CA GLY A 87 -6.82 8.10 18.47
C GLY A 87 -7.45 9.41 17.96
N LEU A 88 -8.25 9.33 16.89
CA LEU A 88 -9.06 10.45 16.41
C LEU A 88 -10.27 10.74 17.31
N HIS A 89 -10.87 9.71 17.90
CA HIS A 89 -12.06 9.81 18.75
C HIS A 89 -11.76 9.97 20.26
N GLY A 90 -10.51 9.71 20.69
CA GLY A 90 -10.01 10.00 22.04
C GLY A 90 -9.46 11.41 22.19
#